data_AF-A0A7H2V2Z2-F1
#
_entry.id   AF-A0A7H2V2Z2-F1
#
_cell.length_a   1.000
_cell.length_b   1.000
_cell.length_c   1.000
_cell.angle_alpha   90.00
_cell.angle_beta   90.00
_cell.angle_gamma   90.00
#
_symmetry.space_group_name_H-M   'P 1'
#
loop_
_entity.id
_entity.type
_entity.pdbx_description
1 polymer ?
#
loop_
_entity_poly.entity_id
_entity_poly.type
_entity_poly.pdbx_seq_one_letter_code
_entity_poly.pdbx_strand_id
1 'polypeptide(L)'
;MQVSFNKRTIFPIVYRTEKNGETKAYLSTTVLSPVKYNLSAMPGMMPVEQIQAILEECADNGQEVEIEFTEATGKFGSQMQIFSVKPLPKKNVMETKA
;
A
#
# COMPACT_ATOMS: atom_id res chain seq x y z
N MET A 1 -2.59 -27.06 -21.06
CA MET A 1 -2.60 -25.85 -20.21
C MET A 1 -3.93 -25.79 -19.48
N GLN A 2 -3.93 -25.99 -18.16
CA GLN A 2 -5.12 -25.76 -17.34
C GLN A 2 -5.19 -24.26 -17.03
N VAL A 3 -6.23 -23.59 -17.53
CA VAL A 3 -6.43 -22.16 -17.28
C VAL A 3 -6.98 -21.99 -15.86
N SER A 4 -6.27 -21.23 -15.03
CA SER A 4 -6.74 -20.83 -13.70
C SER A 4 -7.47 -19.49 -13.80
N PHE A 5 -8.64 -19.39 -13.17
CA PHE A 5 -9.48 -18.19 -13.19
C PHE A 5 -9.49 -17.52 -11.81
N ASN A 6 -9.13 -16.23 -11.77
CA ASN A 6 -9.33 -15.40 -10.57
C ASN A 6 -10.76 -14.84 -10.56
N LYS A 7 -11.39 -14.78 -9.39
CA LYS A 7 -12.75 -14.22 -9.21
C LYS A 7 -12.70 -12.97 -8.32
N ARG A 8 -13.35 -11.89 -8.77
CA ARG A 8 -13.56 -10.65 -8.01
C ARG A 8 -14.86 -9.97 -8.43
N THR A 9 -15.53 -9.30 -7.49
CA THR A 9 -16.67 -8.42 -7.76
C THR A 9 -16.14 -6.99 -7.99
N ILE A 10 -16.60 -6.34 -9.06
CA ILE A 10 -16.20 -4.97 -9.44
C ILE A 10 -17.42 -4.11 -9.71
N PHE A 11 -17.25 -2.79 -9.68
CA PHE A 11 -18.24 -1.82 -10.15
C PHE A 11 -17.71 -1.12 -11.41
N PRO A 12 -18.14 -1.53 -12.62
CA PRO A 12 -17.61 -0.98 -13.85
C PRO A 12 -18.13 0.44 -14.11
N ILE A 13 -17.26 1.27 -14.66
CA ILE A 13 -17.54 2.62 -15.17
C ILE A 13 -17.35 2.58 -16.68
N VAL A 14 -18.28 3.19 -17.42
CA VAL A 14 -18.21 3.28 -18.89
C VAL A 14 -18.11 4.73 -19.34
N TYR A 15 -17.11 5.00 -20.17
CA TYR A 15 -16.98 6.26 -20.91
C TYR A 15 -17.28 5.98 -22.38
N ARG A 16 -18.30 6.63 -22.93
CA ARG A 16 -18.66 6.49 -24.34
C ARG A 16 -18.21 7.73 -25.11
N THR A 17 -17.56 7.53 -26.24
CA THR A 17 -17.21 8.61 -27.17
C THR A 17 -17.72 8.26 -28.56
N GLU A 18 -18.12 9.28 -29.31
CA GLU A 18 -18.49 9.13 -30.70
C GLU A 18 -17.43 9.80 -31.57
N LYS A 19 -16.85 9.06 -32.50
CA LYS A 19 -15.89 9.59 -33.46
C LYS A 19 -16.18 8.98 -34.82
N ASN A 20 -16.39 9.83 -35.82
CA ASN A 20 -16.73 9.42 -37.19
C ASN A 20 -18.00 8.55 -37.30
N GLY A 21 -19.01 8.79 -36.44
CA GLY A 21 -20.26 8.01 -36.42
C GLY A 21 -20.15 6.63 -35.76
N GLU A 22 -18.98 6.26 -35.23
CA GLU A 22 -18.81 5.06 -34.43
C GLU A 22 -18.81 5.40 -32.94
N THR A 23 -19.69 4.75 -32.18
CA THR A 23 -19.68 4.82 -30.72
C THR A 23 -18.64 3.84 -30.17
N LYS A 24 -17.63 4.35 -29.46
CA LYS A 24 -16.65 3.56 -28.72
C LYS A 24 -16.94 3.63 -27.22
N ALA A 25 -16.83 2.49 -26.54
CA ALA A 25 -16.96 2.39 -25.10
C ALA A 25 -15.60 2.03 -24.46
N TYR A 26 -15.19 2.79 -23.45
CA TYR A 26 -14.03 2.55 -22.62
C TYR A 26 -14.51 2.16 -21.22
N LEU A 27 -14.08 0.99 -20.74
CA LEU A 27 -14.48 0.46 -19.44
C LEU A 27 -13.33 0.60 -18.44
N SER A 28 -13.63 1.06 -17.23
CA SER A 28 -12.68 1.08 -16.12
C SER A 28 -13.37 0.68 -14.82
N THR A 29 -12.61 0.31 -13.80
CA THR A 29 -13.10 0.09 -12.44
C THR A 29 -11.99 0.47 -11.48
N THR A 30 -12.35 0.97 -10.31
CA THR A 30 -11.41 1.12 -9.19
C THR A 30 -11.57 -0.07 -8.26
N VAL A 31 -10.47 -0.70 -7.88
CA VAL A 31 -10.46 -1.82 -6.93
C VAL A 31 -9.48 -1.53 -5.80
N LEU A 32 -9.95 -1.60 -4.57
CA LEU A 32 -9.08 -1.62 -3.40
C LEU A 32 -8.66 -3.06 -3.17
N SER A 33 -7.37 -3.35 -3.33
CA SER A 33 -6.81 -4.67 -3.14
C SER A 33 -5.81 -4.62 -2.00
N PRO A 34 -5.78 -5.60 -1.09
CA PRO A 34 -4.66 -5.76 -0.18
C PRO A 34 -3.38 -5.91 -0.99
N VAL A 35 -2.38 -5.09 -0.69
CA VAL A 35 -1.04 -5.19 -1.26
C VAL A 35 -0.08 -5.44 -0.11
N LYS A 36 0.81 -6.41 -0.29
CA LYS A 36 1.92 -6.66 0.63
C LYS A 36 3.17 -6.01 0.07
N TYR A 37 3.80 -5.14 0.87
CA TYR A 37 5.10 -4.59 0.58
C TYR A 37 6.15 -5.21 1.51
N ASN A 38 7.36 -5.38 0.99
CA ASN A 38 8.53 -5.59 1.83
C ASN A 38 9.03 -4.23 2.35
N LEU A 39 9.57 -4.17 3.56
CA LEU A 39 10.13 -2.94 4.11
C LEU A 39 11.66 -3.00 4.05
N SER A 40 12.31 -1.90 3.67
CA SER A 40 13.77 -1.77 3.70
C SER A 40 14.15 -0.41 4.25
N ALA A 41 14.91 -0.40 5.33
CA ALA A 41 15.50 0.82 5.85
C ALA A 41 16.56 1.34 4.88
N MET A 42 16.52 2.64 4.60
CA MET A 42 17.42 3.32 3.68
C MET A 42 18.08 4.51 4.38
N PRO A 43 19.36 4.80 4.07
CA PRO A 43 20.02 5.97 4.64
C PRO A 43 19.37 7.25 4.12
N GLY A 44 19.24 8.26 4.99
CA GLY A 44 18.66 9.55 4.63
C GLY A 44 18.37 10.41 5.85
N MET A 45 17.08 10.52 6.19
CA MET A 45 16.59 11.41 7.24
C MET A 45 16.82 10.86 8.66
N MET A 46 16.98 9.55 8.78
CA MET A 46 17.29 8.85 10.03
C MET A 46 18.35 7.76 9.77
N PRO A 47 19.21 7.43 10.76
CA PRO A 47 20.14 6.30 10.65
C PRO A 47 19.40 4.98 10.40
N VAL A 48 19.96 4.13 9.53
CA VAL A 48 19.34 2.86 9.10
C VAL A 48 19.08 1.95 10.30
N GLU A 49 20.03 1.86 11.22
CA GLU A 49 19.95 1.04 12.42
C GLU A 49 18.82 1.51 13.34
N GLN A 50 18.64 2.82 13.44
CA GLN A 50 17.56 3.41 14.23
C GLN A 50 16.20 3.14 13.61
N ILE A 51 16.06 3.29 12.28
CA ILE A 51 14.82 2.97 11.57
C ILE A 51 14.45 1.51 11.81
N GLN A 52 15.42 0.61 11.64
CA GLN A 52 15.20 -0.82 11.82
C GLN A 52 14.80 -1.16 13.26
N ALA A 53 15.50 -0.62 14.26
CA ALA A 53 15.18 -0.84 15.67
C ALA A 53 13.76 -0.39 16.03
N ILE A 54 13.35 0.79 15.55
CA ILE A 54 12.00 1.32 15.80
C ILE A 54 10.93 0.43 15.15
N LEU A 55 11.16 -0.01 13.91
CA LEU A 55 10.21 -0.88 13.20
C LEU A 55 10.07 -2.24 13.89
N GLU A 56 11.18 -2.84 14.34
CA GLU A 56 11.19 -4.10 15.08
C GLU A 56 10.45 -3.95 16.42
N GLU A 57 10.79 -2.93 17.22
CA GLU A 57 10.12 -2.66 18.50
C GLU A 57 8.61 -2.42 18.32
N CYS A 58 8.21 -1.64 17.32
CA CYS A 58 6.80 -1.38 17.07
C CYS A 58 6.05 -2.62 16.57
N ALA A 59 6.71 -3.48 15.78
CA ALA A 59 6.13 -4.74 15.34
C ALA A 59 5.87 -5.69 16.53
N ASP A 60 6.85 -5.85 17.43
CA ASP A 60 6.71 -6.67 18.64
C ASP A 60 5.61 -6.13 19.57
N ASN A 61 5.45 -4.82 19.63
CA ASN A 61 4.47 -4.14 20.48
C ASN A 61 3.08 -3.97 19.86
N GLY A 62 2.87 -4.37 18.60
CA GLY A 62 1.63 -4.14 17.87
C GLY A 62 1.28 -2.65 17.74
N GLN A 63 2.28 -1.80 17.54
CA GLN A 63 2.15 -0.35 17.48
C GLN A 63 2.23 0.15 16.04
N GLU A 64 1.34 1.08 15.68
CA GLU A 64 1.37 1.74 14.38
C GLU A 64 2.54 2.72 14.28
N VAL A 65 3.06 2.89 13.07
CA VAL A 65 4.13 3.84 12.76
C VAL A 65 3.74 4.70 11.58
N GLU A 66 4.19 5.95 11.59
CA GLU A 66 4.23 6.82 10.43
C GLU A 66 5.60 6.70 9.77
N ILE A 67 5.64 6.61 8.44
CA ILE A 67 6.87 6.42 7.66
C ILE A 67 6.96 7.43 6.52
N GLU A 68 8.18 7.84 6.20
CA GLU A 68 8.49 8.52 4.95
C GLU A 68 9.24 7.55 4.05
N PHE A 69 8.68 7.25 2.88
CA PHE A 69 9.18 6.19 2.00
C PHE A 69 9.02 6.51 0.51
N THR A 70 9.78 5.79 -0.31
CA THR A 70 9.55 5.66 -1.75
C THR A 70 9.18 4.22 -2.11
N GLU A 71 8.39 4.04 -3.15
CA GLU A 71 8.08 2.71 -3.68
C GLU A 71 9.18 2.25 -4.66
N ALA A 72 9.60 1.00 -4.50
CA ALA A 72 10.56 0.34 -5.37
C ALA A 72 10.14 -1.10 -5.67
N THR A 73 10.76 -1.72 -6.67
CA THR A 73 10.63 -3.16 -6.92
C THR A 73 11.89 -3.86 -6.44
N GLY A 74 11.76 -4.69 -5.41
CA GLY A 74 12.84 -5.51 -4.87
C GLY A 74 12.84 -6.93 -5.44
N LYS A 75 13.79 -7.76 -4.98
CA LYS A 75 13.90 -9.18 -5.39
C LYS A 75 12.66 -10.02 -5.06
N PHE A 76 11.88 -9.61 -4.05
CA PHE A 76 10.70 -10.31 -3.55
C PHE A 76 9.38 -9.58 -3.88
N GLY A 77 9.38 -8.74 -4.92
CA GLY A 77 8.22 -7.96 -5.35
C GLY A 77 8.27 -6.52 -4.85
N SER A 78 7.09 -5.91 -4.70
CA SER A 78 6.96 -4.51 -4.27
C SER A 78 7.61 -4.26 -2.91
N GLN A 79 8.31 -3.13 -2.80
CA GLN A 79 9.08 -2.76 -1.62
C GLN A 79 8.87 -1.28 -1.29
N MET A 80 8.83 -0.97 0.00
CA MET A 80 8.89 0.39 0.52
C MET A 80 10.30 0.64 1.07
N GLN A 81 10.97 1.64 0.50
CA GLN A 81 12.28 2.13 0.94
C GLN A 81 12.05 3.25 1.96
N ILE A 82 12.27 2.96 3.23
CA ILE A 82 11.91 3.83 4.37
C ILE A 82 13.13 4.68 4.75
N PHE A 83 12.94 6.00 4.83
CA PHE A 83 13.99 6.96 5.15
C PHE A 83 13.84 7.59 6.55
N SER A 84 12.63 7.53 7.12
CA SER A 84 12.33 7.92 8.49
C SER A 84 11.12 7.13 9.01
N VAL A 85 11.04 6.97 10.33
CA VAL A 85 9.93 6.29 11.00
C VAL A 85 9.63 6.96 12.33
N LYS A 86 8.35 7.08 12.67
CA LYS A 86 7.88 7.63 13.93
C LYS A 86 6.80 6.73 14.53
N PRO A 87 6.98 6.22 15.76
CA PRO A 87 5.91 5.51 16.45
C PRO A 87 4.70 6.42 16.68
N LEU A 88 3.52 5.92 16.36
CA LEU A 88 2.26 6.59 16.68
C LEU A 88 1.80 6.20 18.09
N PRO A 89 1.11 7.09 18.82
CA PRO A 89 0.54 6.76 20.11
C PRO A 89 -0.34 5.50 20.01
N LYS A 90 -0.19 4.57 20.96
CA LYS A 90 -1.08 3.40 21.04
C LYS A 90 -2.52 3.90 21.18
N LYS A 91 -3.41 3.45 20.29
CA LYS A 91 -4.84 3.80 20.39
C LYS A 91 -5.38 3.23 21.70
N ASN A 92 -5.70 4.10 22.65
CA ASN A 92 -6.42 3.69 23.85
C ASN A 92 -7.84 3.31 23.43
N VAL A 93 -8.24 2.08 23.75
CA VAL A 93 -9.55 1.49 23.40
C VAL A 93 -10.76 2.29 23.96
N MET A 94 -10.51 3.32 24.79
CA MET A 94 -11.56 4.11 25.44
C MET A 94 -12.03 5.34 24.65
N GLU A 95 -11.32 5.80 23.61
CA GLU A 95 -11.65 7.07 22.92
C GLU A 95 -12.61 6.93 21.71
N THR A 96 -13.03 5.72 21.34
CA THR A 96 -13.91 5.51 20.16
C THR A 96 -15.42 5.51 20.50
N LYS A 97 -15.84 6.20 21.56
CA LYS A 97 -17.25 6.46 21.86
C LYS A 97 -17.50 7.95 21.95
N ALA A 98 -17.77 8.57 20.81
CA ALA A 98 -18.46 9.85 20.70
C ALA A 98 -19.40 9.76 19.49
#